data_AF-A0A1S2NUC3-F1
#
_entry.id   AF-A0A1S2NUC3-F1
#
_cell.length_a   1.000
_cell.length_b   1.000
_cell.length_c   1.000
_cell.angle_alpha   90.00
_cell.angle_beta   90.00
_cell.angle_gamma   90.00
#
_symmetry.space_group_name_H-M   'P 1'
#
loop_
_entity.id
_entity.type
_entity.pdbx_description
1 polymer ?
#
loop_
_entity_poly.entity_id
_entity_poly.type
_entity_poly.pdbx_seq_one_letter_code
_entity_poly.pdbx_strand_id
1 'polypeptide(L)'
;MPKNPPESMQHHLRQRLNRHARACWPHVDAITVRFRTGFAYVAAELPGEMSLPLCRLRFTGVLHTWGFALYLASNDSYQDNILPSGLPAGSPEEALDCAGDLYLNALAPAIRVPTGLVVLVGPPASGKTSFVQALITRRQIDAEDAVSSDEIRAELFGTSPAEAESDAADARIFEERDRRIIARLATGHSAVAESTNVTPQARARLIAIARRFNAPVTMLRFNPDVTDLLQQYTERGRTDLTAADVRAYATIMTRDAGADQLRSEGATAVHDVPGRRQATTPAEAAARFSFA
;
A
#
# COMPACT_ATOMS: atom_id res chain seq x y z
N MET A 1 -12.87 16.89 -38.65
CA MET A 1 -11.92 16.06 -37.89
C MET A 1 -11.48 16.81 -36.66
N PRO A 2 -11.43 16.19 -35.47
CA PRO A 2 -10.93 16.86 -34.28
C PRO A 2 -9.48 17.27 -34.49
N LYS A 3 -9.18 18.55 -34.27
CA LYS A 3 -7.81 19.08 -34.35
C LYS A 3 -7.05 18.62 -33.12
N ASN A 4 -5.73 18.44 -33.27
CA ASN A 4 -4.88 18.26 -32.10
C ASN A 4 -5.03 19.46 -31.15
N PRO A 5 -4.92 19.23 -29.83
CA PRO A 5 -4.81 20.31 -28.87
C PRO A 5 -3.61 21.22 -29.21
N PRO A 6 -3.64 22.52 -28.85
CA PRO A 6 -2.51 23.42 -29.02
C PRO A 6 -1.20 22.87 -28.42
N GLU A 7 -0.05 23.22 -28.97
CA GLU A 7 1.25 22.69 -28.49
C GLU A 7 1.51 22.95 -27.00
N SER A 8 1.10 24.12 -26.50
CA SER A 8 1.18 24.46 -25.07
C SER A 8 0.40 23.48 -24.19
N MET A 9 -0.78 23.06 -24.66
CA MET A 9 -1.61 22.06 -23.99
C MET A 9 -1.00 20.66 -24.08
N GLN A 10 -0.39 20.31 -25.22
CA GLN A 10 0.33 19.05 -25.38
C GLN A 10 1.50 18.95 -24.39
N HIS A 11 2.29 20.04 -24.27
CA HIS A 11 3.40 20.13 -23.33
C HIS A 11 2.91 20.02 -21.88
N HIS A 12 1.86 20.75 -21.53
CA HIS A 12 1.27 20.71 -20.19
C HIS A 12 0.73 19.32 -19.82
N LEU A 13 0.07 18.64 -20.76
CA LEU A 13 -0.41 17.27 -20.56
C LEU A 13 0.73 16.30 -20.24
N ARG A 14 1.83 16.35 -21.02
CA ARG A 14 3.02 15.52 -20.76
C ARG A 14 3.60 15.77 -19.38
N GLN A 15 3.73 17.03 -18.97
CA GLN A 15 4.26 17.39 -17.65
C GLN A 15 3.38 16.86 -16.51
N ARG A 16 2.06 17.01 -16.63
CA ARG A 16 1.09 16.53 -15.64
C ARG A 16 1.17 15.01 -15.48
N LEU A 17 1.10 14.27 -16.58
CA LEU A 17 1.16 12.80 -16.56
C LEU A 17 2.49 12.29 -16.02
N ASN A 18 3.63 12.88 -16.41
CA ASN A 18 4.93 12.48 -15.87
C ASN A 18 5.08 12.79 -14.38
N ARG A 19 4.57 13.95 -13.92
CA ARG A 19 4.58 14.29 -12.49
C ARG A 19 3.75 13.30 -11.68
N HIS A 20 2.56 12.97 -12.18
CA HIS A 20 1.65 12.02 -11.56
C HIS A 20 2.27 10.61 -11.52
N ALA A 21 2.81 10.14 -12.65
CA ALA A 21 3.45 8.83 -12.73
C ALA A 21 4.65 8.68 -11.78
N ARG A 22 5.48 9.72 -11.60
CA ARG A 22 6.59 9.69 -10.63
C ARG A 22 6.12 9.52 -9.18
N ALA A 23 4.92 9.99 -8.86
CA ALA A 23 4.33 9.82 -7.54
C ALA A 23 3.70 8.43 -7.36
N CYS A 24 3.03 7.91 -8.40
CA CYS A 24 2.27 6.65 -8.32
C CYS A 24 3.11 5.40 -8.65
N TRP A 25 4.00 5.45 -9.64
CA TRP A 25 4.83 4.34 -10.12
C TRP A 25 6.30 4.74 -10.27
N PRO A 26 7.08 4.72 -9.17
CA PRO A 26 8.49 5.11 -9.19
C PRO A 26 9.39 4.24 -10.08
N HIS A 27 8.92 3.06 -10.49
CA HIS A 27 9.61 2.14 -11.40
C HIS A 27 9.38 2.43 -12.88
N VAL A 28 8.61 3.47 -13.21
CA VAL A 28 8.37 3.93 -14.59
C VAL A 28 9.34 5.08 -14.89
N ASP A 29 10.13 4.95 -15.95
CA ASP A 29 11.15 5.94 -16.32
C ASP A 29 10.50 7.24 -16.81
N ALA A 30 9.47 7.12 -17.65
CA ALA A 30 8.71 8.25 -18.17
C ALA A 30 7.33 7.84 -18.70
N ILE A 31 6.44 8.82 -18.84
CA ILE A 31 5.23 8.70 -19.65
C ILE A 31 5.43 9.42 -20.99
N THR A 32 5.34 8.67 -22.07
CA THR A 32 5.40 9.21 -23.44
C THR A 32 4.00 9.48 -23.95
N VAL A 33 3.80 10.67 -24.55
CA VAL A 33 2.51 11.06 -25.14
C VAL A 33 2.69 11.50 -26.59
N ARG A 34 2.09 10.74 -27.51
CA ARG A 34 2.07 11.00 -28.96
C ARG A 34 0.71 11.53 -29.39
N PHE A 35 0.67 12.62 -30.15
CA PHE A 35 -0.60 13.22 -30.59
C PHE A 35 -0.87 12.92 -32.06
N ARG A 36 -2.08 12.46 -32.37
CA ARG A 36 -2.53 12.20 -33.74
C ARG A 36 -4.04 12.40 -33.85
N THR A 37 -4.46 13.26 -34.78
CA THR A 37 -5.86 13.46 -35.17
C THR A 37 -6.82 13.70 -33.99
N GLY A 38 -6.44 14.56 -33.04
CA GLY A 38 -7.25 14.88 -31.86
C GLY A 38 -7.16 13.87 -30.72
N PHE A 39 -6.27 12.88 -30.82
CA PHE A 39 -6.00 11.91 -29.77
C PHE A 39 -4.60 12.05 -29.20
N ALA A 40 -4.45 11.79 -27.91
CA ALA A 40 -3.19 11.61 -27.22
C ALA A 40 -3.02 10.13 -26.85
N TYR A 41 -2.01 9.48 -27.40
CA TYR A 41 -1.66 8.09 -27.14
C TYR A 41 -0.62 8.08 -26.02
N VAL A 42 -0.98 7.46 -24.90
CA VAL A 42 -0.20 7.43 -23.67
C VAL A 42 0.45 6.06 -23.53
N ALA A 43 1.76 6.05 -23.29
CA ALA A 43 2.56 4.85 -23.03
C ALA A 43 3.50 5.11 -21.85
N ALA A 44 3.83 4.05 -21.10
CA ALA A 44 4.88 4.06 -20.08
C ALA A 44 6.18 3.52 -20.67
N GLU A 45 7.27 4.24 -20.43
CA GLU A 45 8.64 3.75 -20.64
C GLU A 45 9.11 3.06 -19.37
N LEU A 46 9.53 1.80 -19.50
CA LEU A 46 10.00 0.96 -18.42
C LEU A 46 11.49 0.64 -18.60
N PRO A 47 12.21 0.29 -17.51
CA PRO A 47 13.61 -0.09 -17.59
C PRO A 47 13.87 -1.18 -18.63
N GLY A 48 14.95 -1.03 -19.41
CA GLY A 48 15.29 -1.98 -20.48
C GLY A 48 14.63 -1.69 -21.83
N GLU A 49 14.34 -0.42 -22.13
CA GLU A 49 13.79 0.05 -23.41
C GLU A 49 12.39 -0.51 -23.77
N MET A 50 11.61 -0.89 -22.75
CA MET A 50 10.26 -1.42 -22.96
C MET A 50 9.22 -0.28 -22.90
N SER A 51 8.57 -0.01 -24.03
CA SER A 51 7.42 0.91 -24.11
C SER A 51 6.11 0.13 -24.02
N LEU A 52 5.34 0.36 -22.96
CA LEU A 52 4.02 -0.26 -22.74
C LEU A 52 2.88 0.73 -23.05
N PRO A 53 2.05 0.48 -24.08
CA PRO A 53 0.86 1.28 -24.33
C PRO A 53 -0.16 1.15 -23.18
N LEU A 54 -0.75 2.27 -22.75
CA LEU A 54 -1.66 2.30 -21.60
C LEU A 54 -3.08 2.70 -21.98
N CYS A 55 -3.23 3.90 -22.56
CA CYS A 55 -4.53 4.44 -22.89
C CYS A 55 -4.44 5.46 -24.03
N ARG A 56 -5.60 5.81 -24.57
CA ARG A 56 -5.77 6.87 -25.57
C ARG A 56 -6.79 7.88 -25.06
N LEU A 57 -6.36 9.14 -25.04
CA LEU A 57 -7.18 10.26 -24.59
C LEU A 57 -7.71 11.04 -25.80
N ARG A 58 -9.02 11.22 -25.89
CA ARG A 58 -9.67 12.02 -26.93
C ARG A 58 -9.82 13.46 -26.48
N PHE A 59 -9.27 14.39 -27.24
CA PHE A 59 -9.44 15.81 -27.01
C PHE A 59 -10.86 16.25 -27.38
N THR A 60 -11.56 16.88 -26.44
CA THR A 60 -12.96 17.34 -26.58
C THR A 60 -13.07 18.86 -26.71
N GLY A 61 -11.94 19.58 -26.67
CA GLY A 61 -11.90 21.05 -26.69
C GLY A 61 -11.63 21.69 -25.33
N VAL A 62 -11.64 20.91 -24.24
CA VAL A 62 -11.35 21.36 -22.86
C VAL A 62 -10.06 20.77 -22.33
N LEU A 63 -9.36 21.54 -21.49
CA LEU A 63 -8.03 21.20 -20.97
C LEU A 63 -8.02 20.02 -19.99
N HIS A 64 -9.07 19.92 -19.16
CA HIS A 64 -9.08 19.04 -17.99
C HIS A 64 -9.91 17.78 -18.16
N THR A 65 -10.67 17.64 -19.23
CA THR A 65 -11.59 16.51 -19.43
C THR A 65 -11.37 15.87 -20.78
N TRP A 66 -10.95 14.60 -20.77
CA TRP A 66 -10.56 13.84 -21.95
C TRP A 66 -11.40 12.58 -22.04
N GLY A 67 -11.85 12.23 -23.25
CA GLY A 67 -12.50 10.94 -23.48
C GLY A 67 -11.48 9.81 -23.30
N PHE A 68 -11.87 8.73 -22.65
CA PHE A 68 -10.97 7.65 -22.25
C PHE A 68 -11.17 6.39 -23.09
N ALA A 69 -10.06 5.82 -23.55
CA ALA A 69 -10.00 4.49 -24.12
C ALA A 69 -8.81 3.71 -23.53
N LEU A 70 -9.06 2.48 -23.08
CA LEU A 70 -8.05 1.59 -22.53
C LEU A 70 -7.35 0.84 -23.66
N TYR A 71 -6.03 0.68 -23.57
CA TYR A 71 -5.30 -0.20 -24.47
C TYR A 71 -5.58 -1.67 -24.12
N LEU A 72 -5.84 -2.52 -25.10
CA LEU A 72 -6.03 -3.96 -24.91
C LEU A 72 -4.93 -4.72 -25.64
N ALA A 73 -4.03 -5.33 -24.88
CA ALA A 73 -2.91 -6.11 -25.43
C ALA A 73 -3.36 -7.34 -26.23
N SER A 74 -4.56 -7.88 -25.96
CA SER A 74 -5.09 -9.07 -26.64
C SER A 74 -5.33 -8.87 -28.14
N ASN A 75 -5.55 -7.63 -28.58
CA ASN A 75 -5.84 -7.29 -29.97
C ASN A 75 -5.14 -6.01 -30.44
N ASP A 76 -4.13 -5.54 -29.69
CA ASP A 76 -3.35 -4.33 -29.99
C ASP A 76 -4.23 -3.13 -30.39
N SER A 77 -5.27 -2.85 -29.59
CA SER A 77 -6.25 -1.81 -29.90
C SER A 77 -6.60 -0.94 -28.70
N TYR A 78 -7.20 0.22 -28.96
CA TYR A 78 -7.74 1.09 -27.91
C TYR A 78 -9.27 1.03 -27.95
N GLN A 79 -9.88 0.63 -26.84
CA GLN A 79 -11.33 0.54 -26.71
C GLN A 79 -11.84 1.58 -25.72
N ASP A 80 -12.86 2.33 -26.12
CA ASP A 80 -13.52 3.29 -25.25
C ASP A 80 -14.02 2.57 -23.98
N ASN A 81 -13.77 3.16 -22.81
CA ASN A 81 -14.02 2.51 -21.53
C ASN A 81 -14.50 3.53 -20.48
N ILE A 82 -14.98 3.04 -19.34
CA ILE A 82 -15.52 3.83 -18.24
C ILE A 82 -14.47 3.94 -17.14
N LEU A 83 -14.24 5.18 -16.67
CA LEU A 83 -13.34 5.46 -15.55
C LEU A 83 -13.96 5.02 -14.22
N PRO A 84 -13.18 4.87 -13.13
CA PRO A 84 -13.72 4.53 -11.81
C PRO A 84 -14.82 5.48 -11.31
N SER A 85 -14.85 6.73 -11.77
CA SER A 85 -15.95 7.68 -11.52
C SER A 85 -17.29 7.30 -12.16
N GLY A 86 -17.34 6.27 -13.02
CA GLY A 86 -18.53 5.87 -13.77
C GLY A 86 -18.73 6.66 -15.07
N LEU A 87 -17.80 7.54 -15.44
CA LEU A 87 -17.88 8.40 -16.64
C LEU A 87 -16.95 7.92 -17.76
N PRO A 88 -17.31 8.13 -19.04
CA PRO A 88 -16.45 7.80 -20.19
C PRO A 88 -15.33 8.85 -20.45
N ALA A 89 -15.28 9.90 -19.62
CA ALA A 89 -14.33 10.98 -19.74
C ALA A 89 -14.04 11.56 -18.35
N GLY A 90 -12.80 11.99 -18.15
CA GLY A 90 -12.33 12.49 -16.87
C GLY A 90 -10.99 13.20 -16.99
N SER A 91 -10.30 13.35 -15.87
CA SER A 91 -8.97 13.95 -15.89
C SER A 91 -7.95 13.04 -16.56
N PRO A 92 -6.89 13.59 -17.19
CA PRO A 92 -5.86 12.75 -17.77
C PRO A 92 -5.12 11.91 -16.71
N GLU A 93 -5.00 12.39 -15.47
CA GLU A 93 -4.44 11.63 -14.35
C GLU A 93 -5.34 10.47 -13.94
N GLU A 94 -6.66 10.68 -13.82
CA GLU A 94 -7.62 9.59 -13.53
C GLU A 94 -7.60 8.50 -14.60
N ALA A 95 -7.49 8.89 -15.87
CA ALA A 95 -7.33 7.96 -16.98
C ALA A 95 -5.99 7.21 -16.94
N LEU A 96 -4.92 7.87 -16.49
CA LEU A 96 -3.62 7.24 -16.29
C LEU A 96 -3.66 6.28 -15.09
N ASP A 97 -4.33 6.63 -13.99
CA ASP A 97 -4.56 5.76 -12.83
C ASP A 97 -5.31 4.50 -13.24
N CYS A 98 -6.40 4.64 -13.97
CA CYS A 98 -7.18 3.50 -14.45
C CYS A 98 -6.34 2.50 -15.28
N ALA A 99 -5.52 2.99 -16.22
CA ALA A 99 -4.69 2.11 -17.05
C ALA A 99 -3.41 1.63 -16.33
N GLY A 100 -2.78 2.51 -15.56
CA GLY A 100 -1.55 2.24 -14.83
C GLY A 100 -1.75 1.24 -13.71
N ASP A 101 -2.88 1.31 -12.99
CA ASP A 101 -3.19 0.34 -11.95
C ASP A 101 -3.34 -1.08 -12.49
N LEU A 102 -3.84 -1.22 -13.72
CA LEU A 102 -4.00 -2.50 -14.39
C LEU A 102 -2.65 -3.04 -14.90
N TYR A 103 -1.85 -2.20 -15.55
CA TYR A 103 -0.67 -2.65 -16.29
C TYR A 103 0.65 -2.50 -15.54
N LEU A 104 0.85 -1.39 -14.83
CA LEU A 104 2.14 -1.01 -14.27
C LEU A 104 2.36 -1.61 -12.88
N ASN A 105 1.31 -1.80 -12.10
CA ASN A 105 1.40 -2.42 -10.78
C ASN A 105 1.85 -3.88 -10.85
N ALA A 106 1.45 -4.61 -11.90
CA ALA A 106 1.88 -5.99 -12.14
C ALA A 106 3.37 -6.10 -12.51
N LEU A 107 3.97 -5.02 -12.99
CA LEU A 107 5.36 -4.94 -13.43
C LEU A 107 6.28 -4.31 -12.37
N ALA A 108 5.74 -3.93 -11.21
CA ALA A 108 6.54 -3.39 -10.13
C ALA A 108 7.55 -4.44 -9.65
N PRO A 109 8.85 -4.08 -9.51
CA PRO A 109 9.84 -5.01 -8.98
C PRO A 109 9.48 -5.42 -7.55
N ALA A 110 9.81 -6.66 -7.20
CA ALA A 110 9.60 -7.13 -5.83
C ALA A 110 10.39 -6.27 -4.83
N ILE A 111 9.70 -5.78 -3.82
CA ILE A 111 10.26 -5.03 -2.70
C ILE A 111 11.06 -6.01 -1.85
N ARG A 112 12.38 -5.81 -1.81
CA ARG A 112 13.28 -6.57 -0.92
C ARG A 112 13.18 -6.02 0.50
N VAL A 113 12.82 -6.88 1.45
CA VAL A 113 12.80 -6.57 2.88
C VAL A 113 14.04 -7.23 3.52
N PRO A 114 15.02 -6.44 3.99
CA PRO A 114 16.23 -6.99 4.59
C PRO A 114 15.94 -7.63 5.95
N THR A 115 16.84 -8.50 6.40
CA THR A 115 16.79 -9.08 7.74
C THR A 115 16.81 -7.99 8.81
N GLY A 116 15.83 -7.98 9.72
CA GLY A 116 15.67 -6.94 10.72
C GLY A 116 14.27 -6.91 11.35
N LEU A 117 13.86 -5.74 11.84
CA LEU A 117 12.53 -5.57 12.42
C LEU A 117 11.57 -5.03 11.36
N VAL A 118 10.51 -5.77 11.10
CA VAL A 118 9.40 -5.34 10.26
C VAL A 118 8.23 -4.91 11.14
N VAL A 119 7.76 -3.68 11.00
CA VAL A 119 6.65 -3.15 11.79
C VAL A 119 5.46 -2.94 10.88
N LEU A 120 4.36 -3.65 11.14
CA LEU A 120 3.11 -3.41 10.43
C LEU A 120 2.40 -2.21 11.07
N VAL A 121 1.99 -1.25 10.25
CA VAL A 121 1.39 0.01 10.70
C VAL A 121 0.04 0.19 10.02
N GLY A 122 -1.05 0.06 10.76
CA GLY A 122 -2.38 0.30 10.22
C GLY A 122 -3.51 0.00 11.20
N PRO A 123 -4.70 0.58 10.99
CA PRO A 123 -5.85 0.42 11.87
C PRO A 123 -6.37 -1.02 11.91
N PRO A 124 -7.20 -1.40 12.89
CA PRO A 124 -7.92 -2.67 12.87
C PRO A 124 -8.68 -2.87 11.55
N ALA A 125 -8.82 -4.11 11.10
CA ALA A 125 -9.42 -4.47 9.80
C ALA A 125 -8.70 -3.92 8.56
N SER A 126 -7.44 -3.46 8.66
CA SER A 126 -6.67 -2.98 7.50
C SER A 126 -6.02 -4.07 6.64
N GLY A 127 -6.22 -5.36 6.95
CA GLY A 127 -5.64 -6.49 6.21
C GLY A 127 -4.26 -6.99 6.66
N LYS A 128 -3.70 -6.47 7.76
CA LYS A 128 -2.38 -6.88 8.31
C LYS A 128 -2.26 -8.41 8.49
N THR A 129 -3.18 -9.01 9.25
CA THR A 129 -3.15 -10.45 9.56
C THR A 129 -3.26 -11.30 8.29
N SER A 130 -4.15 -10.93 7.37
CA SER A 130 -4.29 -11.63 6.09
C SER A 130 -3.03 -11.52 5.23
N PHE A 131 -2.33 -10.38 5.28
CA PHE A 131 -1.05 -10.20 4.60
C PHE A 131 0.06 -11.07 5.21
N VAL A 132 0.15 -11.12 6.55
CA VAL A 132 1.10 -12.01 7.26
C VAL A 132 0.83 -13.48 6.90
N GLN A 133 -0.42 -13.92 6.95
CA GLN A 133 -0.82 -15.28 6.55
C GLN A 133 -0.45 -15.58 5.10
N ALA A 134 -0.60 -14.60 4.20
CA ALA A 134 -0.20 -14.75 2.81
C ALA A 134 1.32 -14.87 2.66
N LEU A 135 2.13 -14.12 3.43
CA LEU A 135 3.59 -14.27 3.44
C LEU A 135 4.02 -15.66 3.92
N ILE A 136 3.42 -16.17 4.99
CA ILE A 136 3.67 -17.52 5.52
C ILE A 136 3.32 -18.58 4.48
N THR A 137 2.12 -18.49 3.88
CA THR A 137 1.67 -19.40 2.82
C THR A 137 2.65 -19.42 1.63
N ARG A 138 3.26 -18.27 1.33
CA ARG A 138 4.24 -18.10 0.26
C ARG A 138 5.68 -18.43 0.69
N ARG A 139 5.90 -18.88 1.92
CA ARG A 139 7.22 -19.17 2.50
C ARG A 139 8.19 -17.99 2.39
N GLN A 140 7.67 -16.77 2.53
CA GLN A 140 8.51 -15.57 2.63
C GLN A 140 8.96 -15.34 4.07
N ILE A 141 8.14 -15.73 5.03
CA ILE A 141 8.45 -15.74 6.45
C ILE A 141 7.90 -17.05 7.04
N ASP A 142 8.47 -17.50 8.14
CA ASP A 142 7.89 -18.58 8.93
C ASP A 142 6.88 -18.02 9.95
N ALA A 143 6.02 -18.88 10.51
CA ALA A 143 4.96 -18.41 11.41
C ALA A 143 5.54 -17.77 12.68
N GLU A 144 6.65 -18.31 13.18
CA GLU A 144 7.41 -17.81 14.32
C GLU A 144 8.08 -16.45 14.08
N ASP A 145 8.16 -16.00 12.83
CA ASP A 145 8.69 -14.66 12.50
C ASP A 145 7.69 -13.58 12.90
N ALA A 146 6.40 -13.89 12.83
CA ALA A 146 5.33 -13.00 13.23
C ALA A 146 5.13 -13.01 14.75
N VAL A 147 5.19 -11.83 15.36
CA VAL A 147 4.92 -11.61 16.77
C VAL A 147 3.65 -10.77 16.88
N SER A 148 2.51 -11.44 17.03
CA SER A 148 1.19 -10.83 17.07
C SER A 148 0.72 -10.54 18.50
N SER A 149 0.31 -9.29 18.77
CA SER A 149 -0.29 -8.93 20.06
C SER A 149 -1.65 -9.61 20.30
N ASP A 150 -2.40 -9.90 19.23
CA ASP A 150 -3.69 -10.61 19.35
C ASP A 150 -3.47 -12.10 19.70
N GLU A 151 -2.44 -12.74 19.12
CA GLU A 151 -2.08 -14.13 19.47
C GLU A 151 -1.53 -14.21 20.89
N ILE A 152 -0.64 -13.30 21.28
CA ILE A 152 -0.12 -13.24 22.65
C ILE A 152 -1.24 -13.02 23.67
N ARG A 153 -2.23 -12.17 23.36
CA ARG A 153 -3.41 -11.99 24.21
C ARG A 153 -4.17 -13.30 24.39
N ALA A 154 -4.42 -14.03 23.31
CA ALA A 154 -5.11 -15.31 23.36
C ALA A 154 -4.31 -16.38 24.13
N GLU A 155 -2.97 -16.40 23.99
CA GLU A 155 -2.10 -17.32 24.74
C GLU A 155 -2.07 -17.04 26.24
N LEU A 156 -2.02 -15.76 26.64
CA LEU A 156 -1.87 -15.36 28.05
C LEU A 156 -3.19 -15.40 28.84
N PHE A 157 -4.32 -15.09 28.20
CA PHE A 157 -5.62 -14.89 28.88
C PHE A 157 -6.72 -15.84 28.37
N GLY A 158 -6.44 -16.67 27.37
CA GLY A 158 -7.43 -17.55 26.77
C GLY A 158 -8.63 -16.79 26.20
N THR A 159 -9.84 -17.29 26.46
CA THR A 159 -11.11 -16.69 26.02
C THR A 159 -11.80 -15.86 27.09
N SER A 160 -11.13 -15.50 28.21
CA SER A 160 -11.74 -14.73 29.30
C SER A 160 -11.60 -13.22 29.03
N PRO A 161 -12.64 -12.53 28.54
CA PRO A 161 -12.50 -11.14 28.08
C PRO A 161 -12.28 -10.17 29.25
N ALA A 162 -12.87 -10.48 30.41
CA ALA A 162 -12.86 -9.61 31.58
C ALA A 162 -11.48 -9.41 32.22
N GLU A 163 -10.55 -10.37 32.07
CA GLU A 163 -9.17 -10.24 32.60
C GLU A 163 -8.22 -9.61 31.57
N ALA A 164 -8.59 -9.61 30.29
CA ALA A 164 -7.78 -9.10 29.18
C ALA A 164 -7.97 -7.60 28.91
N GLU A 165 -9.00 -6.96 29.50
CA GLU A 165 -9.38 -5.56 29.30
C GLU A 165 -8.83 -4.63 30.41
N SER A 166 -7.63 -4.89 30.92
CA SER A 166 -6.96 -4.03 31.90
C SER A 166 -5.63 -3.50 31.40
N ASP A 167 -5.23 -2.31 31.85
CA ASP A 167 -3.92 -1.71 31.53
C ASP A 167 -2.75 -2.65 31.91
N ALA A 168 -2.90 -3.43 33.00
CA ALA A 168 -1.92 -4.41 33.43
C ALA A 168 -1.83 -5.61 32.47
N ALA A 169 -2.97 -6.04 31.89
CA ALA A 169 -2.98 -7.10 30.89
C ALA A 169 -2.31 -6.63 29.59
N ASP A 170 -2.60 -5.41 29.13
CA ASP A 170 -1.96 -4.81 27.96
C ASP A 170 -0.45 -4.65 28.16
N ALA A 171 0.00 -4.22 29.34
CA ALA A 171 1.42 -4.15 29.68
C ALA A 171 2.12 -5.52 29.53
N ARG A 172 1.51 -6.59 30.06
CA ARG A 172 2.04 -7.96 29.93
C ARG A 172 2.11 -8.43 28.48
N ILE A 173 1.11 -8.10 27.65
CA ILE A 173 1.10 -8.44 26.21
C ILE A 173 2.26 -7.74 25.50
N PHE A 174 2.47 -6.45 25.76
CA PHE A 174 3.55 -5.70 25.12
C PHE A 174 4.93 -6.10 25.63
N GLU A 175 5.07 -6.45 26.91
CA GLU A 175 6.31 -7.02 27.45
C GLU A 175 6.65 -8.36 26.79
N GLU A 176 5.68 -9.26 26.64
CA GLU A 176 5.87 -10.55 25.99
C GLU A 176 6.19 -10.40 24.50
N ARG A 177 5.52 -9.50 23.80
CA ARG A 177 5.81 -9.16 22.40
C ARG A 177 7.26 -8.71 22.24
N ASP A 178 7.67 -7.77 23.07
CA ASP A 178 9.02 -7.23 23.00
C ASP A 178 10.07 -8.28 23.36
N ARG A 179 9.80 -9.15 24.33
CA ARG A 179 10.67 -10.28 24.69
C ARG A 179 10.88 -11.21 23.49
N ARG A 180 9.81 -11.57 22.77
CA ARG A 180 9.88 -12.41 21.56
C ARG A 180 10.67 -11.73 20.44
N ILE A 181 10.40 -10.45 20.18
CA ILE A 181 11.15 -9.66 19.18
C ILE A 181 12.65 -9.61 19.55
N ILE A 182 12.97 -9.30 20.80
CA ILE A 182 14.35 -9.23 21.30
C ILE A 182 15.06 -10.58 21.10
N ALA A 183 14.42 -11.70 21.45
CA ALA A 183 15.03 -13.02 21.32
C ALA A 183 15.41 -13.34 19.86
N ARG A 184 14.56 -12.95 18.90
CA ARG A 184 14.81 -13.14 17.47
C ARG A 184 15.95 -12.25 16.97
N LEU A 185 15.89 -10.94 17.26
CA LEU A 185 16.92 -10.00 16.83
C LEU A 185 18.29 -10.32 17.46
N ALA A 186 18.33 -10.80 18.70
CA ALA A 186 19.57 -11.21 19.37
C ALA A 186 20.28 -12.39 18.69
N THR A 187 19.56 -13.20 17.92
CA THR A 187 20.11 -14.32 17.16
C THR A 187 20.29 -14.00 15.67
N GLY A 188 20.09 -12.73 15.28
CA GLY A 188 20.24 -12.27 13.91
C GLY A 188 19.06 -12.58 12.99
N HIS A 189 17.93 -13.07 13.52
CA HIS A 189 16.74 -13.39 12.74
C HIS A 189 15.78 -12.19 12.65
N SER A 190 15.04 -12.12 11.53
CA SER A 190 13.97 -11.13 11.34
C SER A 190 12.85 -11.30 12.36
N ALA A 191 12.14 -10.22 12.69
CA ALA A 191 10.88 -10.28 13.44
C ALA A 191 9.84 -9.35 12.80
N VAL A 192 8.60 -9.82 12.68
CA VAL A 192 7.46 -9.05 12.17
C VAL A 192 6.57 -8.69 13.35
N ALA A 193 6.59 -7.43 13.77
CA ALA A 193 5.72 -6.91 14.82
C ALA A 193 4.31 -6.68 14.26
N GLU A 194 3.43 -7.66 14.45
CA GLU A 194 2.02 -7.59 14.04
C GLU A 194 1.18 -6.97 15.15
N SER A 195 0.92 -5.67 15.01
CA SER A 195 -0.02 -4.91 15.84
C SER A 195 -0.55 -3.73 15.03
N THR A 196 -1.39 -2.87 15.62
CA THR A 196 -1.85 -1.66 14.93
C THR A 196 -0.71 -0.66 14.68
N ASN A 197 0.15 -0.43 15.69
CA ASN A 197 1.32 0.46 15.65
C ASN A 197 1.07 1.86 15.05
N VAL A 198 -0.17 2.36 15.12
CA VAL A 198 -0.55 3.65 14.53
C VAL A 198 -0.04 4.85 15.34
N THR A 199 0.29 4.67 16.62
CA THR A 199 0.79 5.75 17.48
C THR A 199 2.32 5.87 17.41
N PRO A 200 2.88 7.10 17.49
CA PRO A 200 4.33 7.30 17.56
C PRO A 200 4.97 6.59 18.75
N GLN A 201 4.30 6.56 19.90
CA GLN A 201 4.81 5.90 21.10
C GLN A 201 5.00 4.39 20.92
N ALA A 202 4.04 3.71 20.28
CA ALA A 202 4.16 2.28 19.99
C ALA A 202 5.37 1.99 19.08
N ARG A 203 5.57 2.83 18.05
CA ARG A 203 6.69 2.68 17.11
C ARG A 203 8.03 3.04 17.74
N ALA A 204 8.12 4.12 18.52
CA ALA A 204 9.35 4.54 19.19
C ALA A 204 9.96 3.42 20.06
N ARG A 205 9.10 2.66 20.76
CA ARG A 205 9.51 1.51 21.56
C ARG A 205 10.12 0.39 20.71
N LEU A 206 9.47 0.02 19.61
CA LEU A 206 9.96 -0.99 18.66
C LEU A 206 11.27 -0.56 17.97
N ILE A 207 11.36 0.71 17.55
CA ILE A 207 12.58 1.28 16.96
C ILE A 207 13.73 1.24 17.97
N ALA A 208 13.48 1.57 19.24
CA ALA A 208 14.49 1.50 20.28
C ALA A 208 15.02 0.07 20.48
N ILE A 209 14.15 -0.94 20.40
CA ILE A 209 14.55 -2.35 20.44
C ILE A 209 15.46 -2.68 19.24
N ALA A 210 15.04 -2.38 18.01
CA ALA A 210 15.82 -2.67 16.81
C ALA A 210 17.20 -2.00 16.83
N ARG A 211 17.27 -0.73 17.28
CA ARG A 211 18.53 0.02 17.43
C ARG A 211 19.54 -0.67 18.34
N ARG A 212 19.09 -1.32 19.43
CA ARG A 212 20.00 -2.05 20.34
C ARG A 212 20.73 -3.21 19.66
N PHE A 213 20.17 -3.75 18.59
CA PHE A 213 20.73 -4.85 17.82
C PHE A 213 21.29 -4.41 16.47
N ASN A 214 21.37 -3.09 16.20
CA ASN A 214 21.72 -2.53 14.89
C ASN A 214 20.87 -3.11 13.73
N ALA A 215 19.64 -3.51 14.02
CA ALA A 215 18.74 -4.07 13.03
C ALA A 215 18.03 -2.95 12.25
N PRO A 216 17.96 -3.02 10.90
CA PRO A 216 17.16 -2.08 10.13
C PRO A 216 15.67 -2.23 10.48
N VAL A 217 14.94 -1.12 10.40
CA VAL A 217 13.49 -1.08 10.64
C VAL A 217 12.77 -0.84 9.32
N THR A 218 11.99 -1.83 8.87
CA THR A 218 11.10 -1.69 7.71
C THR A 218 9.67 -1.51 8.19
N MET A 219 9.03 -0.40 7.82
CA MET A 219 7.62 -0.17 8.15
C MET A 219 6.71 -0.44 6.96
N LEU A 220 5.73 -1.31 7.16
CA LEU A 220 4.72 -1.66 6.16
C LEU A 220 3.39 -1.01 6.53
N ARG A 221 2.97 -0.03 5.74
CA ARG A 221 1.77 0.78 5.98
C ARG A 221 0.54 0.15 5.32
N PHE A 222 -0.54 0.04 6.08
CA PHE A 222 -1.85 -0.41 5.61
C PHE A 222 -2.83 0.75 5.77
N ASN A 223 -3.04 1.51 4.70
CA ASN A 223 -3.78 2.77 4.71
C ASN A 223 -5.03 2.78 3.80
N PRO A 224 -6.00 1.86 4.00
CA PRO A 224 -7.27 1.86 3.26
C PRO A 224 -8.19 3.03 3.66
N ASP A 225 -9.28 3.26 2.89
CA ASP A 225 -10.30 4.25 3.27
C ASP A 225 -10.96 3.88 4.60
N VAL A 226 -11.46 4.86 5.32
CA VAL A 226 -12.31 4.61 6.48
C VAL A 226 -13.56 3.80 6.13
N THR A 227 -14.14 4.00 4.95
CA THR A 227 -15.30 3.25 4.46
C THR A 227 -14.94 1.77 4.26
N ASP A 228 -13.82 1.51 3.58
CA ASP A 228 -13.34 0.14 3.36
C ASP A 228 -13.01 -0.57 4.68
N LEU A 229 -12.42 0.14 5.63
CA LEU A 229 -12.11 -0.38 6.97
C LEU A 229 -13.36 -0.80 7.71
N LEU A 230 -14.39 0.05 7.68
CA LEU A 230 -15.65 -0.23 8.38
C LEU A 230 -16.43 -1.36 7.73
N GLN A 231 -16.41 -1.44 6.40
CA GLN A 231 -16.97 -2.57 5.68
C GLN A 231 -16.26 -3.87 6.08
N GLN A 232 -14.92 -3.90 6.00
CA GLN A 232 -14.12 -5.08 6.37
C GLN A 232 -14.31 -5.46 7.85
N TYR A 233 -14.41 -4.46 8.73
CA TYR A 233 -14.67 -4.67 10.14
C TYR A 233 -16.03 -5.35 10.37
N THR A 234 -17.06 -4.86 9.70
CA THR A 234 -18.42 -5.42 9.74
C THR A 234 -18.45 -6.85 9.20
N GLU A 235 -17.79 -7.11 8.06
CA GLU A 235 -17.65 -8.45 7.46
C GLU A 235 -16.95 -9.44 8.41
N ARG A 236 -16.01 -8.96 9.24
CA ARG A 236 -15.23 -9.81 10.16
C ARG A 236 -16.03 -10.23 11.40
N GLY A 237 -17.09 -9.49 11.77
CA GLY A 237 -17.94 -9.82 12.91
C GLY A 237 -17.24 -9.80 14.28
N ARG A 238 -16.13 -9.06 14.42
CA ARG A 238 -15.41 -8.89 15.69
C ARG A 238 -16.25 -8.05 16.68
N THR A 239 -16.17 -8.36 17.97
CA THR A 239 -16.95 -7.70 19.04
C THR A 239 -16.10 -6.91 20.04
N ASP A 240 -14.78 -6.97 19.90
CA ASP A 240 -13.81 -6.35 20.79
C ASP A 240 -13.58 -4.85 20.53
N LEU A 241 -14.09 -4.33 19.40
CA LEU A 241 -14.00 -2.92 19.05
C LEU A 241 -15.35 -2.38 18.57
N THR A 242 -15.49 -1.07 18.56
CA THR A 242 -16.62 -0.39 17.93
C THR A 242 -16.22 0.24 16.60
N ALA A 243 -17.21 0.57 15.77
CA ALA A 243 -16.96 1.37 14.57
C ALA A 243 -16.32 2.73 14.89
N ALA A 244 -16.61 3.30 16.07
CA ALA A 244 -15.99 4.55 16.52
C ALA A 244 -14.49 4.36 16.78
N ASP A 245 -14.11 3.23 17.39
CA ASP A 245 -12.69 2.91 17.64
C ASP A 245 -11.93 2.75 16.33
N VAL A 246 -12.49 2.02 15.35
CA VAL A 246 -11.89 1.88 14.02
C VAL A 246 -11.65 3.25 13.36
N ARG A 247 -12.61 4.18 13.46
CA ARG A 247 -12.44 5.56 12.96
C ARG A 247 -11.36 6.31 13.73
N ALA A 248 -11.25 6.12 15.04
CA ALA A 248 -10.21 6.75 15.86
C ALA A 248 -8.81 6.25 15.44
N TYR A 249 -8.63 4.94 15.24
CA TYR A 249 -7.40 4.36 14.72
C TYR A 249 -7.05 4.89 13.32
N ALA A 250 -8.03 5.00 12.41
CA ALA A 250 -7.81 5.56 11.07
C ALA A 250 -7.40 7.05 11.11
N THR A 251 -7.98 7.81 12.05
CA THR A 251 -7.63 9.22 12.26
C THR A 251 -6.18 9.36 12.76
N ILE A 252 -5.78 8.54 13.73
CA ILE A 252 -4.41 8.51 14.24
C ILE A 252 -3.44 8.11 13.12
N MET A 253 -3.75 7.05 12.36
CA MET A 253 -2.93 6.62 11.20
C MET A 253 -2.72 7.78 10.20
N THR A 254 -3.79 8.49 9.85
CA THR A 254 -3.73 9.61 8.90
C THR A 254 -2.88 10.76 9.43
N ARG A 255 -2.98 11.06 10.72
CA ARG A 255 -2.26 12.16 11.36
C ARG A 255 -0.79 11.85 11.61
N ASP A 256 -0.50 10.63 12.08
CA ASP A 256 0.77 10.30 12.74
C ASP A 256 1.59 9.24 12.00
N ALA A 257 1.12 8.66 10.89
CA ALA A 257 1.82 7.59 10.19
C ALA A 257 1.96 7.86 8.68
N GLY A 258 2.21 9.12 8.33
CA GLY A 258 2.68 9.52 6.99
C GLY A 258 4.08 8.98 6.72
N ALA A 259 4.39 8.64 5.46
CA ALA A 259 5.67 8.00 5.11
C ALA A 259 6.90 8.79 5.57
N ASP A 260 6.88 10.12 5.42
CA ASP A 260 8.00 10.98 5.83
C ASP A 260 8.17 11.06 7.35
N GLN A 261 7.06 11.01 8.09
CA GLN A 261 7.10 10.93 9.53
C GLN A 261 7.67 9.59 10.00
N LEU A 262 7.25 8.48 9.39
CA LEU A 262 7.80 7.16 9.74
C LEU A 262 9.31 7.08 9.48
N ARG A 263 9.80 7.71 8.39
CA ARG A 263 11.23 7.85 8.12
C ARG A 263 11.93 8.70 9.17
N SER A 264 11.37 9.85 9.56
CA SER A 264 11.98 10.74 10.55
C SER A 264 12.05 10.11 11.96
N GLU A 265 11.12 9.20 12.28
CA GLU A 265 11.15 8.42 13.53
C GLU A 265 12.30 7.40 13.58
N GLY A 266 12.80 6.97 12.41
CA GLY A 266 13.93 6.05 12.29
C GLY A 266 13.64 4.78 11.48
N ALA A 267 12.57 4.74 10.69
CA ALA A 267 12.40 3.67 9.71
C ALA A 267 13.51 3.74 8.65
N THR A 268 14.20 2.64 8.43
CA THR A 268 15.18 2.47 7.34
C THR A 268 14.46 2.45 5.99
N ALA A 269 13.30 1.80 5.93
CA ALA A 269 12.44 1.77 4.75
C ALA A 269 10.97 1.87 5.15
N VAL A 270 10.16 2.45 4.26
CA VAL A 270 8.71 2.59 4.44
C VAL A 270 8.02 2.23 3.12
N HIS A 271 7.09 1.29 3.17
CA HIS A 271 6.34 0.82 2.01
C HIS A 271 4.85 0.79 2.32
N ASP A 272 4.02 1.25 1.38
CA ASP A 272 2.59 1.03 1.42
C ASP A 272 2.28 -0.37 0.90
N VAL A 273 1.48 -1.13 1.65
CA VAL A 273 0.98 -2.44 1.24
C VAL A 273 -0.31 -2.22 0.47
N PRO A 274 -0.39 -2.63 -0.81
CA PRO A 274 -1.61 -2.53 -1.60
C PRO A 274 -2.75 -3.34 -0.97
N GLY A 275 -3.97 -2.84 -1.11
CA GLY A 275 -5.17 -3.50 -0.59
C GLY A 275 -6.36 -3.37 -1.53
N ARG A 276 -7.57 -3.49 -0.97
CA ARG A 276 -8.82 -3.52 -1.75
C ARG A 276 -9.03 -2.30 -2.66
N ARG A 277 -8.58 -1.10 -2.28
CA ARG A 277 -8.64 0.09 -3.15
C ARG A 277 -7.90 -0.10 -4.47
N GLN A 278 -6.77 -0.80 -4.45
CA GLN A 278 -5.99 -1.13 -5.65
C GLN A 278 -6.42 -2.48 -6.25
N ALA A 279 -7.63 -2.95 -5.95
CA ALA A 279 -8.16 -4.25 -6.34
C ALA A 279 -7.19 -5.42 -6.05
N THR A 280 -6.33 -5.27 -5.04
CA THR A 280 -5.25 -6.21 -4.74
C THR A 280 -5.62 -7.06 -3.53
N THR A 281 -5.60 -8.38 -3.69
CA THR A 281 -5.79 -9.35 -2.62
C THR A 281 -4.56 -9.40 -1.70
N PRO A 282 -4.68 -9.90 -0.45
CA PRO A 282 -3.51 -10.09 0.41
C PRO A 282 -2.42 -10.97 -0.20
N ALA A 283 -2.79 -11.98 -1.00
CA ALA A 283 -1.84 -12.86 -1.69
C ALA A 283 -1.05 -12.13 -2.79
N GLU A 284 -1.73 -11.30 -3.59
CA GLU A 284 -1.08 -10.46 -4.61
C GLU A 284 -0.23 -9.37 -3.98
N ALA A 285 -0.69 -8.76 -2.88
CA ALA A 285 0.10 -7.80 -2.12
C ALA A 285 1.37 -8.46 -1.58
N ALA A 286 1.25 -9.63 -0.94
CA ALA A 286 2.39 -10.40 -0.43
C ALA A 286 3.36 -10.82 -1.54
N ALA A 287 2.87 -11.08 -2.76
CA ALA A 287 3.73 -11.39 -3.91
C ALA A 287 4.66 -10.23 -4.32
N ARG A 288 4.35 -8.99 -3.92
CA ARG A 288 5.22 -7.83 -4.16
C ARG A 288 6.37 -7.72 -3.18
N PHE A 289 6.42 -8.52 -2.12
CA PHE A 289 7.47 -8.44 -1.10
C PHE A 289 8.30 -9.73 -1.07
N SER A 290 9.62 -9.56 -0.93
CA SER A 290 10.59 -10.64 -0.81
C SER A 290 11.42 -10.42 0.45
N PHE A 291 11.28 -11.29 1.43
CA PHE A 291 11.97 -11.21 2.72
C PHE A 291 13.27 -12.01 2.67
N ALA A 292 14.31 -11.49 3.33
CA ALA A 292 15.66 -12.08 3.38
C ALA A 292 15.85 -13.00 4.59
#